data_AF-A0A538B1T6-F1
#
_entry.id   AF-A0A538B1T6-F1
#
_cell.length_a   1.000
_cell.length_b   1.000
_cell.length_c   1.000
_cell.angle_alpha   90.00
_cell.angle_beta   90.00
_cell.angle_gamma   90.00
#
_symmetry.space_group_name_H-M   'P 1'
#
loop_
_entity.id
_entity.type
_entity.pdbx_description
1 polymer ?
#
loop_
_entity_poly.entity_id
_entity_poly.type
_entity_poly.pdbx_seq_one_letter_code
_entity_poly.pdbx_strand_id
1 'polypeptide(L)'
;MRRSTSGSARSTRWLKRGRDSGQAIGYLDDGTMVVVEEADHLLGDTVTVTVTNALQTSTGRLIFARVAGNGDTDEPRHEES
;
A
#
# COMPACT_ATOMS: atom_id res chain seq x y z
N MET A 1 -10.78 23.44 -13.00
CA MET A 1 -9.69 23.04 -12.09
C MET A 1 -10.18 21.87 -11.23
N ARG A 2 -9.86 20.61 -11.57
CA ARG A 2 -10.17 19.46 -10.70
C ARG A 2 -8.85 18.96 -10.14
N ARG A 3 -8.71 19.03 -8.81
CA ARG A 3 -7.49 18.69 -8.09
C ARG A 3 -7.16 17.22 -8.35
N SER A 4 -6.04 16.98 -9.00
CA SER A 4 -5.39 15.68 -9.08
C SER A 4 -4.91 15.31 -7.67
N THR A 5 -5.61 14.43 -6.97
CA THR A 5 -5.12 13.84 -5.72
C THR A 5 -4.07 12.79 -6.10
N SER A 6 -2.83 13.24 -6.25
CA SER A 6 -1.65 12.41 -6.47
C SER A 6 -1.37 11.56 -5.21
N GLY A 7 -1.23 10.25 -5.39
CA GLY A 7 -0.51 9.33 -4.49
C GLY A 7 -0.79 9.44 -2.99
N SER A 8 -1.94 8.92 -2.52
CA SER A 8 -2.11 8.68 -1.08
C SER A 8 -1.22 7.51 -0.64
N ALA A 9 -0.22 7.80 0.20
CA ALA A 9 0.57 6.79 0.89
C ALA A 9 -0.29 6.08 1.93
N ARG A 10 -0.21 4.75 2.00
CA ARG A 10 -0.90 3.91 2.97
C ARG A 10 0.04 2.83 3.48
N SER A 11 0.14 2.69 4.80
CA SER A 11 0.80 1.56 5.44
C SER A 11 -0.24 0.48 5.73
N THR A 12 0.03 -0.75 5.30
CA THR A 12 -0.78 -1.92 5.67
C THR A 12 0.12 -3.13 5.81
N ARG A 13 -0.36 -4.12 6.57
CA ARG A 13 0.33 -5.38 6.78
C ARG A 13 -0.05 -6.37 5.68
N TRP A 14 0.95 -6.94 5.02
CA TRP A 14 0.74 -7.92 3.97
C TRP A 14 0.40 -9.27 4.56
N LEU A 15 -0.80 -9.77 4.24
CA LEU A 15 -1.33 -11.01 4.82
C LEU A 15 -1.07 -12.22 3.92
N LYS A 16 -1.09 -12.02 2.59
CA LYS A 16 -1.01 -13.10 1.61
C LYS A 16 -0.23 -12.69 0.37
N ARG A 17 0.33 -13.69 -0.33
CA ARG A 17 0.85 -13.52 -1.70
C ARG A 17 -0.28 -13.20 -2.67
N GLY A 18 0.02 -12.37 -3.65
CA GLY A 18 -0.88 -12.05 -4.74
C GLY A 18 -0.97 -13.15 -5.78
N ARG A 19 -1.66 -12.85 -6.89
CA ARG A 19 -1.90 -13.81 -7.96
C ARG A 19 -0.63 -14.14 -8.72
N ASP A 20 0.18 -13.13 -9.00
CA ASP A 20 1.44 -13.26 -9.73
C ASP A 20 2.64 -13.21 -8.77
N SER A 21 3.74 -13.84 -9.17
CA SER A 21 5.00 -13.79 -8.42
C SER A 21 5.45 -12.36 -8.21
N GLY A 22 5.82 -12.01 -6.98
CA GLY A 22 6.18 -10.65 -6.60
C GLY A 22 5.02 -9.84 -6.01
N GLN A 23 3.76 -10.26 -6.17
CA GLN A 23 2.64 -9.52 -5.59
C GLN A 23 2.37 -9.89 -4.13
N ALA A 24 1.89 -8.91 -3.36
CA ALA A 24 1.31 -9.12 -2.04
C ALA A 24 -0.10 -8.54 -1.97
N ILE A 25 -0.94 -9.16 -1.13
CA ILE A 25 -2.32 -8.77 -0.85
C ILE A 25 -2.42 -8.40 0.63
N GLY A 26 -2.87 -7.17 0.85
CA GLY A 26 -3.28 -6.64 2.15
C GLY A 26 -4.75 -6.28 2.12
N TYR A 27 -5.33 -6.13 3.31
CA TYR A 27 -6.67 -5.57 3.46
C TYR A 27 -6.56 -4.32 4.33
N LEU A 28 -7.30 -3.27 3.96
CA LEU A 28 -7.52 -2.14 4.86
C LEU A 28 -8.54 -2.54 5.94
N ASP A 29 -8.61 -1.75 7.00
CA ASP A 29 -9.57 -1.95 8.10
C ASP A 29 -11.02 -1.98 7.61
N ASP A 30 -11.32 -1.20 6.57
CA ASP A 30 -12.64 -1.17 5.89
C ASP A 30 -12.92 -2.40 4.99
N GLY A 31 -12.03 -3.38 4.93
CA GLY A 31 -12.15 -4.57 4.07
C GLY A 31 -11.80 -4.32 2.59
N THR A 32 -11.22 -3.17 2.26
CA THR A 32 -10.73 -2.88 0.90
C THR A 32 -9.49 -3.72 0.60
N MET A 33 -9.49 -4.45 -0.51
CA MET A 33 -8.37 -5.29 -0.93
C MET A 33 -7.30 -4.44 -1.60
N VAL A 34 -6.06 -4.50 -1.11
CA VAL A 34 -4.91 -3.77 -1.63
C VAL A 34 -3.91 -4.77 -2.21
N VAL A 35 -3.59 -4.62 -3.48
CA VAL A 35 -2.63 -5.43 -4.21
C VAL A 35 -1.40 -4.59 -4.47
N VAL A 36 -0.24 -5.09 -4.07
CA VAL A 36 1.04 -4.40 -4.24
C VAL A 36 2.02 -5.26 -5.01
N GLU A 37 2.63 -4.64 -6.02
CA GLU A 37 3.69 -5.24 -6.81
C GLU A 37 5.03 -5.15 -6.08
N GLU A 38 5.90 -6.15 -6.27
CA GLU A 38 7.22 -6.26 -5.64
C GLU A 38 7.20 -6.27 -4.10
N ALA A 39 6.12 -6.77 -3.48
CA ALA A 39 5.96 -6.85 -2.03
C ALA A 39 5.87 -8.28 -1.46
N ASP A 40 6.03 -9.32 -2.30
CA ASP A 40 6.08 -10.73 -1.87
C ASP A 40 7.14 -11.00 -0.78
N HIS A 41 8.29 -10.35 -0.85
CA HIS A 41 9.36 -10.53 0.14
C HIS A 41 9.08 -9.79 1.45
N LEU A 42 8.05 -8.94 1.49
CA LEU A 42 7.64 -8.11 2.63
C LEU A 42 6.40 -8.68 3.32
N LEU A 43 6.06 -9.96 3.05
CA LEU A 43 4.93 -10.62 3.68
C LEU A 43 5.11 -10.73 5.19
N GLY A 44 4.10 -10.29 5.93
CA GLY A 44 4.14 -10.24 7.38
C GLY A 44 4.69 -8.93 7.94
N ASP A 45 5.38 -8.12 7.13
CA ASP A 45 5.84 -6.79 7.46
C ASP A 45 4.80 -5.71 7.14
N THR A 46 4.94 -4.57 7.79
CA THR A 46 4.14 -3.36 7.53
C THR A 46 4.96 -2.43 6.67
N VAL A 47 4.51 -2.20 5.44
CA VAL A 47 5.23 -1.35 4.48
C VAL A 47 4.31 -0.26 3.96
N THR A 48 4.86 0.93 3.82
CA THR A 48 4.15 2.07 3.23
C THR A 48 4.13 1.92 1.71
N VAL A 49 2.95 2.06 1.13
CA VAL A 49 2.72 1.90 -0.31
C VAL A 49 1.96 3.08 -0.85
N THR A 50 2.28 3.46 -2.08
CA THR A 50 1.62 4.57 -2.75
C THR A 50 0.54 4.01 -3.66
N VAL A 51 -0.71 4.44 -3.44
CA VAL A 51 -1.83 4.06 -4.30
C VAL A 51 -1.61 4.62 -5.70
N THR A 52 -1.48 3.73 -6.67
CA THR A 52 -1.30 4.08 -8.09
C THR A 52 -2.62 4.00 -8.85
N ASN A 53 -3.48 3.05 -8.48
CA ASN A 53 -4.78 2.87 -9.13
C ASN A 53 -5.81 2.25 -8.16
N ALA A 54 -7.10 2.46 -8.41
CA ALA A 54 -8.17 1.81 -7.67
C ALA A 54 -9.31 1.43 -8.63
N LEU A 55 -9.61 0.13 -8.69
CA LEU A 55 -10.74 -0.42 -9.43
C LEU A 55 -11.89 -0.71 -8.46
N GLN A 56 -13.08 -0.26 -8.79
CA GLN A 56 -14.30 -0.67 -8.10
C GLN A 56 -14.95 -1.80 -8.89
N THR A 57 -15.21 -2.92 -8.23
CA THR A 57 -15.89 -4.09 -8.81
C THR A 57 -17.21 -4.33 -8.09
N SER A 58 -18.08 -5.17 -8.64
CA SER A 58 -19.36 -5.52 -8.02
C SER A 58 -19.22 -6.20 -6.65
N THR A 59 -18.04 -6.75 -6.35
CA THR A 59 -17.74 -7.48 -5.09
C THR A 59 -16.99 -6.62 -4.07
N GLY A 60 -16.43 -5.47 -4.46
CA GLY A 60 -15.70 -4.60 -3.55
C GLY A 60 -14.80 -3.58 -4.24
N ARG A 61 -13.86 -3.02 -3.47
CA ARG A 61 -12.85 -2.09 -3.99
C ARG A 61 -11.48 -2.78 -4.02
N LEU A 62 -10.85 -2.75 -5.18
CA LEU A 62 -9.52 -3.27 -5.44
C LEU A 62 -8.57 -2.09 -5.62
N ILE A 63 -7.61 -1.93 -4.72
CA ILE A 63 -6.59 -0.89 -4.80
C ILE A 63 -5.31 -1.53 -5.29
N PHE A 64 -4.69 -0.92 -6.30
CA PHE A 64 -3.34 -1.23 -6.73
C PHE A 64 -2.40 -0.16 -6.18
N ALA A 65 -1.35 -0.61 -5.52
CA ALA A 65 -0.33 0.26 -4.97
C ALA A 65 1.05 -0.31 -5.29
N ARG A 66 2.08 0.52 -5.09
CA ARG A 66 3.48 0.13 -5.23
C ARG A 66 4.23 0.46 -3.96
N VAL A 67 5.26 -0.32 -3.65
CA VAL A 67 6.15 -0.04 -2.53
C VAL A 67 6.68 1.39 -2.68
N ALA A 68 6.46 2.23 -1.66
CA ALA A 68 7.02 3.57 -1.63
C ALA A 68 8.53 3.42 -1.39
N GLY A 69 9.29 3.33 -2.49
CA GLY A 69 10.72 3.05 -2.43
C GLY A 69 11.49 4.16 -1.73
N ASN A 70 12.09 3.85 -0.57
CA ASN A 70 13.24 4.47 0.10
C ASN A 70 13.53 5.97 -0.19
N GLY A 71 12.54 6.85 -0.01
CA GLY A 71 12.73 8.30 -0.12
C GLY A 71 12.14 9.10 1.04
N ASP A 72 11.10 8.60 1.69
CA ASP A 72 10.38 9.30 2.77
C ASP A 72 10.60 8.57 4.10
N THR A 73 11.86 8.40 4.49
CA THR A 73 12.21 8.21 5.90
C THR A 73 11.99 9.56 6.58
N ASP A 74 10.75 9.87 6.94
CA ASP A 74 10.50 10.83 8.02
C ASP A 74 10.99 10.16 9.30
N GLU A 75 12.26 10.42 9.64
CA GLU A 75 12.76 10.15 10.97
C GLU A 75 11.86 10.90 11.96
N PRO A 76 11.13 10.21 12.87
CA PRO A 76 10.49 10.92 13.95
C PRO A 76 11.63 11.54 14.77
N ARG A 77 11.75 12.87 14.74
CA ARG A 77 12.51 13.62 15.72
C ARG A 77 11.91 13.28 17.08
N HIS A 78 12.49 12.30 17.75
CA HIS A 78 12.37 12.19 19.19
C HIS A 78 13.13 13.37 19.77
N GLU A 79 12.36 14.41 20.08
CA GLU A 79 12.71 15.45 21.04
C GLU A 79 13.18 14.78 22.34
N GLU A 80 14.42 15.02 22.73
CA GLU A 80 14.80 14.97 24.14
C GLU A 80 16.03 15.86 24.41
N SER A 81 15.79 17.12 24.80
CA SER A 81 16.44 17.86 25.92
C SER A 81 16.36 19.38 25.74
#